data_AF-A0A485K9N9-F1
#
_entry.id   AF-A0A485K9N9-F1
#
_cell.length_a   1.000
_cell.length_b   1.000
_cell.length_c   1.000
_cell.angle_alpha   90.00
_cell.angle_beta   90.00
_cell.angle_gamma   90.00
#
_symmetry.space_group_name_H-M   'P 1'
#
loop_
_entity.id
_entity.type
_entity.pdbx_description
1 polymer ?
#
loop_
_entity_poly.entity_id
_entity_poly.type
_entity_poly.pdbx_seq_one_letter_code
_entity_poly.pdbx_strand_id
1 'polypeptide(L)'
;MKKHQARGGGGGGAVAARKAWFEESTLALVSNAQERALKAKSKGKGDDRKEARQRSSMLSTSSDTVGVSFAGAAFQADYFASKFTKRGLLVHTILQDLLSKSRQVLPPAPESLSVASFGGGPGTDAAGIVWIQREFFPETPVHCTLYDYETSWKRYAKTLDDLFGDMVSVSFAPCDVTQPVDSEPNRRVTDLDAVDILLFCFVCHETSARQRTLQFYMDIAQAAKSGALVVLADVKTKSKECLEQVAQAMGTVRRIVRLPLSKAPTAEALVFRLE
;
A
#
# COMPACT_ATOMS: atom_id res chain seq x y z
N MET A 1 -23.86 39.30 28.65
CA MET A 1 -24.20 38.29 27.62
C MET A 1 -22.96 37.46 27.32
N LYS A 2 -22.88 36.23 27.83
CA LYS A 2 -21.76 35.30 27.57
C LYS A 2 -22.04 34.55 26.26
N LYS A 3 -21.17 34.70 25.26
CA LYS A 3 -21.14 33.86 24.05
C LYS A 3 -20.45 32.54 24.40
N HIS A 4 -21.19 31.44 24.41
CA HIS A 4 -20.60 30.10 24.36
C HIS A 4 -20.17 29.81 22.92
N GLN A 5 -18.84 29.68 22.72
CA GLN A 5 -18.27 28.96 21.57
C GLN A 5 -18.51 27.47 21.79
N ALA A 6 -19.27 26.83 20.89
CA ALA A 6 -19.28 25.38 20.77
C ALA A 6 -17.99 24.95 20.05
N ARG A 7 -17.06 24.36 20.79
CA ARG A 7 -15.90 23.63 20.25
C ARG A 7 -16.21 22.12 20.31
N GLY A 8 -16.01 21.45 19.17
CA GLY A 8 -15.53 20.07 19.08
C GLY A 8 -16.51 18.93 19.42
N GLY A 9 -17.18 18.38 18.40
CA GLY A 9 -18.01 17.17 18.54
C GLY A 9 -18.00 16.18 17.36
N GLY A 10 -17.13 16.36 16.34
CA GLY A 10 -17.20 15.58 15.09
C GLY A 10 -16.30 14.34 14.97
N GLY A 11 -15.37 14.12 15.90
CA GLY A 11 -14.31 13.10 15.72
C GLY A 11 -14.75 11.65 15.93
N GLY A 12 -15.76 11.39 16.76
CA GLY A 12 -16.17 10.03 17.12
C GLY A 12 -16.86 9.27 15.96
N GLY A 13 -17.65 9.98 15.16
CA GLY A 13 -18.42 9.38 14.06
C GLY A 13 -17.53 8.88 12.92
N ALA A 14 -16.55 9.68 12.48
CA ALA A 14 -15.64 9.30 11.40
C ALA A 14 -14.76 8.09 11.76
N VAL A 15 -14.26 8.03 13.00
CA VAL A 15 -13.46 6.89 13.48
C VAL A 15 -14.29 5.61 13.54
N ALA A 16 -15.53 5.69 14.03
CA ALA A 16 -16.44 4.54 14.07
C ALA A 16 -16.80 4.05 12.66
N ALA A 17 -17.13 4.97 11.75
CA ALA A 17 -17.42 4.66 10.34
C ALA A 17 -16.22 3.99 9.65
N ARG A 18 -15.00 4.49 9.88
CA ARG A 18 -13.77 3.88 9.36
C ARG A 18 -13.55 2.47 9.87
N LYS A 19 -13.72 2.27 11.17
CA LYS A 19 -13.59 0.95 11.77
C LYS A 19 -14.59 -0.04 11.16
N ALA A 20 -15.87 0.33 11.11
CA ALA A 20 -16.92 -0.50 10.52
C ALA A 20 -16.63 -0.86 9.06
N TRP A 21 -16.22 0.13 8.25
CA TRP A 21 -15.89 -0.09 6.84
C TRP A 21 -14.73 -1.09 6.66
N PHE A 22 -13.66 -0.99 7.47
CA PHE A 22 -12.56 -1.95 7.42
C PHE A 22 -12.98 -3.35 7.84
N GLU A 23 -13.84 -3.48 8.85
CA GLU A 23 -14.38 -4.76 9.31
C GLU A 23 -15.24 -5.41 8.22
N GLU A 24 -16.18 -4.68 7.63
CA GLU A 24 -17.04 -5.14 6.53
C GLU A 24 -16.24 -5.51 5.28
N SER A 25 -15.30 -4.66 4.87
CA SER A 25 -14.43 -4.91 3.71
C SER A 25 -13.56 -6.14 3.91
N THR A 26 -13.01 -6.33 5.13
CA THR A 26 -12.24 -7.52 5.47
C THR A 26 -13.11 -8.78 5.36
N LEU A 27 -14.33 -8.75 5.91
CA LEU A 27 -15.26 -9.88 5.82
C LEU A 27 -15.61 -10.22 4.36
N ALA A 28 -15.88 -9.21 3.53
CA ALA A 28 -16.18 -9.41 2.10
C ALA A 28 -15.01 -10.07 1.36
N LEU A 29 -13.78 -9.57 1.55
CA LEU A 29 -12.58 -10.12 0.92
C LEU A 29 -12.26 -11.54 1.39
N VAL A 30 -12.41 -11.80 2.70
CA VAL A 30 -12.24 -13.13 3.28
C VAL A 30 -13.28 -14.10 2.71
N SER A 31 -14.56 -13.71 2.65
CA SER A 31 -15.62 -14.55 2.08
C SER A 31 -15.33 -14.90 0.62
N ASN A 32 -14.98 -13.90 -0.18
CA ASN A 32 -14.62 -14.09 -1.59
C ASN A 32 -13.43 -15.05 -1.75
N ALA A 33 -12.38 -14.89 -0.95
CA ALA A 33 -11.23 -15.78 -0.96
C ALA A 33 -11.61 -17.21 -0.51
N GLN A 34 -12.45 -17.37 0.51
CA GLN A 34 -12.91 -18.67 0.99
C GLN A 34 -13.80 -19.39 -0.03
N GLU A 35 -14.74 -18.69 -0.67
CA GLU A 35 -15.57 -19.24 -1.75
C GLU A 35 -14.72 -19.74 -2.91
N ARG A 36 -13.66 -18.99 -3.27
CA ARG A 36 -12.70 -19.43 -4.28
C ARG A 36 -11.92 -20.66 -3.85
N ALA A 37 -11.51 -20.74 -2.58
CA ALA A 37 -10.84 -21.91 -2.04
C ALA A 37 -11.74 -23.16 -2.09
N LEU A 38 -13.02 -23.02 -1.74
CA LEU A 38 -14.00 -24.12 -1.80
C LEU A 38 -14.20 -24.61 -3.25
N LYS A 39 -14.32 -23.68 -4.21
CA LYS A 39 -14.42 -24.00 -5.66
C LYS A 39 -13.15 -24.66 -6.22
N ALA A 40 -11.98 -24.44 -5.60
CA ALA A 40 -10.74 -25.10 -5.99
C ALA A 40 -10.62 -26.51 -5.38
N LYS A 41 -11.09 -26.72 -4.14
CA LYS A 41 -11.08 -28.02 -3.45
C LYS A 41 -11.99 -29.06 -4.10
N SER A 42 -13.13 -28.65 -4.68
CA SER A 42 -13.99 -29.55 -5.46
C SER A 42 -13.31 -30.11 -6.72
N LYS A 43 -12.11 -29.60 -7.08
CA LYS A 43 -11.26 -30.10 -8.17
C LYS A 43 -10.05 -30.93 -7.70
N GLY A 44 -10.03 -31.42 -6.45
CA GLY A 44 -9.10 -32.46 -6.02
C GLY A 44 -7.74 -32.03 -5.45
N LYS A 45 -7.57 -30.79 -4.96
CA LYS A 45 -6.37 -30.39 -4.21
C LYS A 45 -6.57 -30.48 -2.69
N GLY A 46 -5.58 -31.07 -2.02
CA GLY A 46 -5.55 -31.43 -0.59
C GLY A 46 -5.54 -30.26 0.41
N ASP A 47 -5.16 -30.55 1.66
CA ASP A 47 -5.48 -29.71 2.82
C ASP A 47 -4.66 -28.40 2.97
N ASP A 48 -4.98 -27.42 2.12
CA ASP A 48 -4.30 -26.11 1.99
C ASP A 48 -4.33 -25.19 3.23
N ARG A 49 -5.20 -25.44 4.23
CA ARG A 49 -5.43 -24.44 5.32
C ARG A 49 -4.34 -24.41 6.38
N LYS A 50 -3.76 -25.56 6.74
CA LYS A 50 -2.69 -25.62 7.74
C LYS A 50 -1.38 -25.04 7.18
N GLU A 51 -1.10 -25.33 5.91
CA GLU A 51 0.03 -24.76 5.16
C GLU A 51 -0.14 -23.24 4.97
N ALA A 52 -1.35 -22.77 4.61
CA ALA A 52 -1.67 -21.36 4.48
C ALA A 52 -1.38 -20.56 5.76
N ARG A 53 -1.80 -21.07 6.92
CA ARG A 53 -1.52 -20.43 8.23
C ARG A 53 -0.03 -20.39 8.53
N GLN A 54 0.70 -21.47 8.25
CA GLN A 54 2.16 -21.50 8.43
C GLN A 54 2.85 -20.47 7.53
N ARG A 55 2.49 -20.42 6.23
CA ARG A 55 3.02 -19.41 5.29
C ARG A 55 2.70 -17.98 5.71
N SER A 56 1.47 -17.73 6.17
CA SER A 56 1.05 -16.41 6.65
C SER A 56 1.81 -15.98 7.91
N SER A 57 2.18 -16.92 8.78
CA SER A 57 2.99 -16.63 9.97
C SER A 57 4.47 -16.30 9.66
N MET A 58 4.99 -16.76 8.51
CA MET A 58 6.35 -16.44 8.07
C MET A 58 6.46 -15.00 7.56
N LEU A 59 5.35 -14.42 7.07
CA LEU A 59 5.22 -13.00 6.73
C LEU A 59 5.42 -12.14 7.99
N SER A 60 6.58 -11.51 8.16
CA SER A 60 7.09 -10.70 9.31
C SER A 60 8.27 -11.33 10.08
N THR A 61 8.90 -12.38 9.53
CA THR A 61 10.13 -13.01 10.08
C THR A 61 11.29 -12.92 9.07
N SER A 62 12.52 -13.19 9.48
CA SER A 62 13.71 -13.19 8.59
C SER A 62 13.58 -14.14 7.38
N SER A 63 12.62 -15.08 7.44
CA SER A 63 12.24 -15.97 6.34
C SER A 63 11.58 -15.26 5.15
N ASP A 64 11.19 -13.99 5.28
CA ASP A 64 10.67 -13.17 4.16
C ASP A 64 11.70 -13.01 3.03
N THR A 65 13.00 -13.16 3.33
CA THR A 65 14.07 -13.03 2.33
C THR A 65 14.14 -14.17 1.30
N VAL A 66 13.41 -15.27 1.50
CA VAL A 66 13.41 -16.44 0.60
C VAL A 66 12.26 -16.41 -0.41
N GLY A 67 11.35 -15.44 -0.31
CA GLY A 67 10.19 -15.31 -1.19
C GLY A 67 9.10 -16.30 -0.83
N VAL A 68 8.10 -15.85 -0.07
CA VAL A 68 6.91 -16.66 0.21
C VAL A 68 5.96 -16.49 -0.97
N SER A 69 5.57 -17.57 -1.65
CA SER A 69 4.49 -17.46 -2.64
C SER A 69 3.23 -16.95 -1.96
N PHE A 70 2.48 -16.06 -2.60
CA PHE A 70 1.19 -15.56 -2.10
C PHE A 70 0.01 -16.23 -2.83
N ALA A 71 0.31 -17.22 -3.68
CA ALA A 71 -0.68 -18.00 -4.39
C ALA A 71 -1.44 -18.95 -3.46
N GLY A 72 -2.74 -19.08 -3.72
CA GLY A 72 -3.64 -19.98 -3.00
C GLY A 72 -4.73 -19.23 -2.24
N ALA A 73 -5.99 -19.51 -2.58
CA ALA A 73 -7.12 -18.76 -2.04
C ALA A 73 -7.28 -18.91 -0.51
N ALA A 74 -6.86 -20.03 0.08
CA ALA A 74 -6.83 -20.22 1.53
C ALA A 74 -5.84 -19.27 2.21
N PHE A 75 -4.63 -19.15 1.67
CA PHE A 75 -3.63 -18.21 2.15
C PHE A 75 -4.07 -16.76 1.97
N GLN A 76 -4.70 -16.43 0.84
CA GLN A 76 -5.23 -15.08 0.60
C GLN A 76 -6.34 -14.71 1.59
N ALA A 77 -7.20 -15.67 1.97
CA ALA A 77 -8.18 -15.46 3.04
C ALA A 77 -7.52 -15.15 4.39
N ASP A 78 -6.50 -15.94 4.78
CA ASP A 78 -5.75 -15.70 6.02
C ASP A 78 -4.99 -14.37 5.97
N TYR A 79 -4.47 -13.98 4.80
CA TYR A 79 -3.83 -12.70 4.59
C TYR A 79 -4.80 -11.53 4.81
N PHE A 80 -5.97 -11.56 4.16
CA PHE A 80 -6.98 -10.51 4.35
C PHE A 80 -7.42 -10.40 5.80
N ALA A 81 -7.74 -11.53 6.44
CA ALA A 81 -8.19 -11.56 7.83
C ALA A 81 -7.15 -10.98 8.81
N SER A 82 -5.85 -11.19 8.55
CA SER A 82 -4.79 -10.82 9.49
C SER A 82 -4.12 -9.47 9.19
N LYS A 83 -4.10 -9.03 7.92
CA LYS A 83 -3.31 -7.89 7.47
C LYS A 83 -4.11 -6.75 6.85
N PHE A 84 -5.30 -6.98 6.27
CA PHE A 84 -6.00 -5.95 5.46
C PHE A 84 -6.20 -4.64 6.23
N THR A 85 -6.93 -4.70 7.34
CA THR A 85 -7.17 -3.54 8.20
C THR A 85 -5.88 -2.94 8.76
N LYS A 86 -4.97 -3.77 9.25
CA LYS A 86 -3.73 -3.28 9.91
C LYS A 86 -2.85 -2.50 8.94
N ARG A 87 -2.70 -2.98 7.71
CA ARG A 87 -1.87 -2.36 6.67
C ARG A 87 -2.57 -1.14 6.05
N GLY A 88 -3.89 -1.18 5.83
CA GLY A 88 -4.63 0.00 5.39
C GLY A 88 -4.61 1.14 6.40
N LEU A 89 -4.78 0.84 7.70
CA LEU A 89 -4.68 1.84 8.76
C LEU A 89 -3.27 2.41 8.92
N LEU A 90 -2.22 1.66 8.59
CA LEU A 90 -0.85 2.17 8.59
C LEU A 90 -0.69 3.30 7.55
N VAL A 91 -1.10 3.05 6.31
CA VAL A 91 -1.04 4.05 5.23
C VAL A 91 -1.90 5.27 5.57
N HIS A 92 -3.13 5.05 6.04
CA HIS A 92 -4.00 6.13 6.51
C HIS A 92 -3.34 6.96 7.61
N THR A 93 -2.76 6.33 8.64
CA THR A 93 -2.11 7.03 9.75
C THR A 93 -0.93 7.89 9.29
N ILE A 94 -0.09 7.36 8.40
CA ILE A 94 1.07 8.08 7.86
C ILE A 94 0.61 9.31 7.07
N LEU A 95 -0.31 9.13 6.11
CA LEU A 95 -0.77 10.21 5.25
C LEU A 95 -1.61 11.24 6.02
N GLN A 96 -2.45 10.80 6.97
CA GLN A 96 -3.22 11.69 7.84
C GLN A 96 -2.30 12.61 8.64
N ASP A 97 -1.21 12.09 9.22
CA ASP A 97 -0.25 12.92 9.97
C ASP A 97 0.36 14.03 9.11
N LEU A 98 0.76 13.69 7.87
CA LEU A 98 1.38 14.63 6.94
C LEU A 98 0.39 15.69 6.45
N LEU A 99 -0.79 15.26 5.99
CA LEU A 99 -1.81 16.15 5.45
C LEU A 99 -2.44 17.04 6.52
N SER A 100 -2.48 16.57 7.77
CA SER A 100 -2.93 17.39 8.91
C SER A 100 -1.95 18.51 9.25
N LYS A 101 -0.65 18.32 8.97
CA LYS A 101 0.37 19.38 9.16
C LYS A 101 0.38 20.37 8.00
N SER A 102 0.38 19.85 6.78
CA SER A 102 0.41 20.66 5.58
C SER A 102 -0.27 19.94 4.43
N ARG A 103 -1.34 20.55 3.91
CA ARG A 103 -2.01 20.08 2.69
C ARG A 103 -1.16 20.24 1.43
N GLN A 104 -0.09 21.06 1.50
CA GLN A 104 0.84 21.28 0.39
C GLN A 104 1.89 20.16 0.25
N VAL A 105 1.82 19.12 1.08
CA VAL A 105 2.65 17.92 0.91
C VAL A 105 2.35 17.22 -0.42
N LEU A 106 1.10 17.31 -0.87
CA LEU A 106 0.69 16.90 -2.22
C LEU A 106 0.53 18.13 -3.12
N PRO A 107 0.66 17.98 -4.44
CA PRO A 107 0.37 19.05 -5.38
C PRO A 107 -1.05 19.65 -5.14
N PRO A 108 -1.22 20.97 -5.27
CA PRO A 108 -2.51 21.61 -5.01
C PRO A 108 -3.57 21.21 -6.05
N ALA A 109 -4.72 20.76 -5.55
CA ALA A 109 -5.98 20.52 -6.28
C ALA A 109 -5.82 19.82 -7.65
N PRO A 110 -5.25 18.61 -7.71
CA PRO A 110 -5.26 17.85 -8.95
C PRO A 110 -6.70 17.44 -9.28
N GLU A 111 -7.06 17.47 -10.56
CA GLU A 111 -8.37 16.98 -11.04
C GLU A 111 -8.60 15.52 -10.63
N SER A 112 -7.51 14.76 -10.48
CA SER A 112 -7.47 13.41 -9.94
C SER A 112 -6.12 13.14 -9.27
N LEU A 113 -6.10 12.35 -8.20
CA LEU A 113 -4.85 11.87 -7.60
C LEU A 113 -4.43 10.53 -8.23
N SER A 114 -3.17 10.43 -8.62
CA SER A 114 -2.58 9.18 -9.10
C SER A 114 -1.69 8.55 -8.04
N VAL A 115 -1.94 7.26 -7.73
CA VAL A 115 -1.20 6.48 -6.72
C VAL A 115 -0.63 5.22 -7.37
N ALA A 116 0.64 4.96 -7.14
CA ALA A 116 1.27 3.68 -7.47
C ALA A 116 1.68 2.97 -6.18
N SER A 117 1.18 1.75 -5.98
CA SER A 117 1.49 0.90 -4.81
C SER A 117 2.26 -0.33 -5.26
N PHE A 118 3.56 -0.36 -4.96
CA PHE A 118 4.47 -1.46 -5.28
C PHE A 118 4.46 -2.49 -4.14
N GLY A 119 4.26 -3.76 -4.49
CA GLY A 119 3.82 -4.83 -3.56
C GLY A 119 2.39 -4.65 -3.07
N GLY A 120 1.59 -3.87 -3.82
CA GLY A 120 0.25 -3.46 -3.44
C GLY A 120 -0.85 -4.45 -3.79
N GLY A 121 -0.52 -5.65 -4.31
CA GLY A 121 -1.48 -6.56 -4.94
C GLY A 121 -2.76 -6.84 -4.14
N PRO A 122 -2.69 -7.10 -2.82
CA PRO A 122 -3.87 -7.31 -1.99
C PRO A 122 -4.78 -6.07 -1.83
N GLY A 123 -4.35 -4.87 -2.25
CA GLY A 123 -5.11 -3.63 -2.13
C GLY A 123 -5.13 -3.02 -0.72
N THR A 124 -4.25 -3.47 0.20
CA THR A 124 -4.23 -2.93 1.57
C THR A 124 -3.88 -1.47 1.62
N ASP A 125 -2.92 -1.06 0.80
CA ASP A 125 -2.44 0.32 0.76
C ASP A 125 -3.52 1.25 0.20
N ALA A 126 -4.17 0.81 -0.88
CA ALA A 126 -5.31 1.49 -1.48
C ALA A 126 -6.48 1.63 -0.51
N ALA A 127 -6.72 0.66 0.39
CA ALA A 127 -7.74 0.80 1.43
C ALA A 127 -7.44 1.95 2.41
N GLY A 128 -6.15 2.25 2.66
CA GLY A 128 -5.74 3.45 3.40
C GLY A 128 -6.02 4.73 2.60
N ILE A 129 -5.76 4.70 1.29
CA ILE A 129 -6.03 5.81 0.37
C ILE A 129 -7.52 6.14 0.30
N VAL A 130 -8.43 5.16 0.35
CA VAL A 130 -9.89 5.39 0.41
C VAL A 130 -10.25 6.37 1.54
N TRP A 131 -9.66 6.19 2.72
CA TRP A 131 -9.96 7.08 3.85
C TRP A 131 -9.27 8.43 3.75
N ILE A 132 -8.08 8.49 3.15
CA ILE A 132 -7.43 9.77 2.82
C ILE A 132 -8.27 10.57 1.83
N GLN A 133 -8.80 9.91 0.79
CA GLN A 133 -9.71 10.51 -0.17
C GLN A 133 -10.96 11.07 0.54
N ARG A 134 -11.65 10.24 1.32
CA ARG A 134 -12.88 10.65 2.03
C ARG A 134 -12.66 11.82 3.00
N GLU A 135 -11.52 11.87 3.68
CA GLU A 135 -11.25 12.87 4.74
C GLU A 135 -10.61 14.16 4.21
N PHE A 136 -9.74 14.08 3.21
CA PHE A 136 -8.94 15.22 2.75
C PHE A 136 -9.27 15.66 1.32
N PHE A 137 -9.81 14.78 0.49
CA PHE A 137 -10.06 15.01 -0.93
C PHE A 137 -11.44 14.48 -1.39
N PRO A 138 -12.55 14.85 -0.71
CA PRO A 138 -13.86 14.21 -0.91
C PRO A 138 -14.42 14.34 -2.33
N GLU A 139 -13.98 15.36 -3.07
CA GLU A 139 -14.42 15.66 -4.46
C GLU A 139 -13.36 15.28 -5.51
N THR A 140 -12.19 14.77 -5.10
CA THR A 140 -11.12 14.40 -6.02
C THR A 140 -11.11 12.89 -6.22
N PRO A 141 -11.34 12.41 -7.46
CA PRO A 141 -11.15 11.00 -7.79
C PRO A 141 -9.70 10.56 -7.57
N VAL A 142 -9.51 9.32 -7.16
CA VAL A 142 -8.19 8.70 -7.00
C VAL A 142 -8.10 7.48 -7.89
N HIS A 143 -7.00 7.39 -8.64
CA HIS A 143 -6.64 6.18 -9.37
C HIS A 143 -5.45 5.50 -8.69
N CYS A 144 -5.63 4.27 -8.26
CA CYS A 144 -4.57 3.49 -7.61
C CYS A 144 -4.16 2.31 -8.47
N THR A 145 -2.92 2.32 -8.95
CA THR A 145 -2.33 1.18 -9.65
C THR A 145 -1.61 0.28 -8.65
N LEU A 146 -2.08 -0.95 -8.54
CA LEU A 146 -1.50 -2.00 -7.70
C LEU A 146 -0.47 -2.78 -8.52
N TYR A 147 0.80 -2.59 -8.18
CA TYR A 147 1.93 -3.29 -8.78
C TYR A 147 2.35 -4.44 -7.86
N ASP A 148 2.40 -5.67 -8.38
CA ASP A 148 2.81 -6.84 -7.58
C ASP A 148 3.41 -7.95 -8.43
N TYR A 149 4.37 -8.68 -7.86
CA TYR A 149 4.96 -9.86 -8.49
C TYR A 149 3.97 -11.04 -8.51
N GLU A 150 3.18 -11.20 -7.44
CA GLU A 150 2.13 -12.22 -7.35
C GLU A 150 0.91 -11.77 -8.18
N THR A 151 0.90 -12.17 -9.45
CA THR A 151 -0.20 -11.87 -10.38
C THR A 151 -1.55 -12.40 -9.94
N SER A 152 -1.58 -13.38 -9.05
CA SER A 152 -2.83 -13.99 -8.60
C SER A 152 -3.67 -13.08 -7.70
N TRP A 153 -3.13 -11.94 -7.24
CA TRP A 153 -3.91 -10.87 -6.61
C TRP A 153 -4.88 -10.15 -7.56
N LYS A 154 -4.57 -10.11 -8.87
CA LYS A 154 -5.43 -9.51 -9.92
C LYS A 154 -6.89 -9.96 -9.83
N ARG A 155 -7.13 -11.19 -9.36
CA ARG A 155 -8.48 -11.76 -9.23
C ARG A 155 -9.40 -11.01 -8.24
N TYR A 156 -8.82 -10.18 -7.37
CA TYR A 156 -9.56 -9.37 -6.39
C TYR A 156 -9.76 -7.92 -6.85
N ALA A 157 -9.18 -7.49 -7.97
CA ALA A 157 -9.24 -6.10 -8.43
C ALA A 157 -10.69 -5.60 -8.52
N LYS A 158 -11.59 -6.37 -9.14
CA LYS A 158 -13.02 -6.01 -9.22
C LYS A 158 -13.67 -5.87 -7.84
N THR A 159 -13.40 -6.81 -6.94
CA THR A 159 -13.97 -6.77 -5.57
C THR A 159 -13.44 -5.58 -4.78
N LEU A 160 -12.18 -5.21 -4.96
CA LEU A 160 -11.61 -4.01 -4.37
C LEU A 160 -12.26 -2.75 -4.94
N ASP A 161 -12.42 -2.67 -6.26
CA ASP A 161 -13.08 -1.56 -6.95
C ASP A 161 -14.52 -1.36 -6.44
N ASP A 162 -15.29 -2.45 -6.35
CA ASP A 162 -16.65 -2.45 -5.80
C ASP A 162 -16.69 -1.96 -4.33
N LEU A 163 -15.70 -2.35 -3.51
CA LEU A 163 -15.61 -1.96 -2.08
C LEU A 163 -15.16 -0.51 -1.87
N PHE A 164 -14.32 0.00 -2.77
CA PHE A 164 -13.70 1.32 -2.65
C PHE A 164 -14.65 2.42 -3.13
N GLY A 165 -15.52 2.09 -4.08
CA GLY A 165 -16.58 2.95 -4.60
C GLY A 165 -16.07 3.94 -5.66
N ASP A 166 -16.98 4.76 -6.16
CA ASP A 166 -16.78 5.53 -7.42
C ASP A 166 -15.64 6.55 -7.38
N MET A 167 -15.23 7.00 -6.19
CA MET A 167 -14.16 8.00 -6.04
C MET A 167 -12.76 7.40 -5.98
N VAL A 168 -12.63 6.07 -5.83
CA VAL A 168 -11.32 5.41 -5.76
C VAL A 168 -11.35 4.15 -6.62
N SER A 169 -10.73 4.26 -7.80
CA SER A 169 -10.59 3.14 -8.72
C SER A 169 -9.27 2.41 -8.51
N VAL A 170 -9.27 1.09 -8.76
CA VAL A 170 -8.06 0.26 -8.71
C VAL A 170 -7.79 -0.48 -10.00
N SER A 171 -6.52 -0.46 -10.41
CA SER A 171 -6.01 -1.29 -11.50
C SER A 171 -4.90 -2.20 -10.98
N PHE A 172 -4.62 -3.29 -11.70
CA PHE A 172 -3.54 -4.22 -11.34
C PHE A 172 -2.58 -4.41 -12.51
N ALA A 173 -1.29 -4.35 -12.22
CA ALA A 173 -0.23 -4.67 -13.15
C ALA A 173 0.86 -5.55 -12.49
N PRO A 174 1.42 -6.54 -13.22
CA PRO A 174 2.60 -7.25 -12.75
C PRO A 174 3.78 -6.28 -12.59
N CYS A 175 4.58 -6.49 -11.54
CA CYS A 175 5.83 -5.77 -11.33
C CYS A 175 6.78 -6.60 -10.48
N ASP A 176 8.05 -6.61 -10.86
CA ASP A 176 9.16 -7.13 -10.07
C ASP A 176 10.10 -5.98 -9.71
N VAL A 177 10.02 -5.51 -8.46
CA VAL A 177 10.87 -4.41 -7.96
C VAL A 177 12.35 -4.80 -7.84
N THR A 178 12.70 -6.08 -8.08
CA THR A 178 14.09 -6.55 -8.13
C THR A 178 14.74 -6.42 -9.50
N GLN A 179 13.95 -6.04 -10.51
CA GLN A 179 14.40 -5.80 -11.87
C GLN A 179 14.26 -4.31 -12.22
N PRO A 180 15.09 -3.76 -13.13
CA PRO A 180 14.94 -2.38 -13.63
C PRO A 180 13.53 -2.09 -14.19
N VAL A 181 13.13 -0.82 -14.25
CA VAL A 181 11.79 -0.43 -14.76
C VAL A 181 11.62 -0.78 -16.24
N ASP A 182 12.67 -0.69 -17.04
CA ASP A 182 12.66 -1.01 -18.48
C ASP A 182 12.67 -2.51 -18.80
N SER A 183 12.73 -3.37 -17.79
CA SER A 183 12.72 -4.81 -17.95
C SER A 183 11.33 -5.36 -18.29
N GLU A 184 11.31 -6.53 -18.94
CA GLU A 184 10.06 -7.15 -19.41
C GLU A 184 9.00 -7.44 -18.31
N PRO A 185 9.36 -7.85 -17.08
CA PRO A 185 8.42 -7.96 -15.97
C PRO A 185 7.74 -6.64 -15.59
N ASN A 186 8.40 -5.51 -15.86
CA ASN A 186 8.00 -4.16 -15.46
C ASN A 186 7.45 -3.32 -16.63
N ARG A 187 7.23 -3.90 -17.81
CA ARG A 187 6.74 -3.18 -19.01
C ARG A 187 5.42 -2.39 -18.84
N ARG A 188 4.69 -2.64 -17.74
CA ARG A 188 3.43 -1.95 -17.40
C ARG A 188 3.59 -0.88 -16.33
N VAL A 189 4.80 -0.69 -15.81
CA VAL A 189 5.14 0.42 -14.93
C VAL A 189 5.37 1.64 -15.84
N THR A 190 4.27 2.33 -16.16
CA THR A 190 4.25 3.49 -17.05
C THR A 190 3.73 4.73 -16.32
N ASP A 191 3.81 5.88 -16.98
CA ASP A 191 3.17 7.15 -16.55
C ASP A 191 3.60 7.62 -15.15
N LEU A 192 4.85 7.31 -14.76
CA LEU A 192 5.42 7.66 -13.46
C LEU A 192 5.52 9.18 -13.25
N ASP A 193 5.64 9.95 -14.34
CA ASP A 193 5.64 11.41 -14.36
C ASP A 193 4.28 12.03 -14.00
N ALA A 194 3.21 11.22 -14.02
CA ALA A 194 1.87 11.60 -13.57
C ALA A 194 1.55 11.15 -12.14
N VAL A 195 2.38 10.31 -11.50
CA VAL A 195 2.10 9.75 -10.17
C VAL A 195 2.36 10.78 -9.07
N ASP A 196 1.37 10.99 -8.20
CA ASP A 196 1.46 11.92 -7.06
C ASP A 196 1.97 11.23 -5.79
N ILE A 197 1.62 9.95 -5.60
CA ILE A 197 1.98 9.16 -4.41
C ILE A 197 2.54 7.80 -4.81
N LEU A 198 3.75 7.51 -4.34
CA LEU A 198 4.46 6.25 -4.51
C LEU A 198 4.50 5.52 -3.16
N LEU A 199 3.89 4.34 -3.08
CA LEU A 199 3.79 3.54 -1.86
C LEU A 199 4.64 2.26 -2.00
N PHE A 200 5.51 2.01 -1.03
CA PHE A 200 6.32 0.80 -0.91
C PHE A 200 6.14 0.20 0.48
N CYS A 201 5.01 -0.48 0.70
CA CYS A 201 4.64 -1.02 2.00
C CYS A 201 4.93 -2.53 2.09
N PHE A 202 5.82 -2.93 3.00
CA PHE A 202 6.25 -4.32 3.24
C PHE A 202 6.90 -4.98 2.01
N VAL A 203 7.78 -4.25 1.33
CA VAL A 203 8.50 -4.71 0.13
C VAL A 203 10.01 -4.53 0.27
N CYS A 204 10.45 -3.42 0.86
CA CYS A 204 11.86 -3.04 0.85
C CYS A 204 12.73 -4.05 1.61
N HIS A 205 12.26 -4.57 2.74
CA HIS A 205 13.01 -5.53 3.55
C HIS A 205 13.26 -6.86 2.81
N GLU A 206 12.25 -7.36 2.12
CA GLU A 206 12.36 -8.62 1.35
C GLU A 206 13.26 -8.44 0.12
N THR A 207 13.21 -7.28 -0.52
CA THR A 207 13.76 -7.10 -1.87
C THR A 207 15.10 -6.38 -1.90
N SER A 208 15.36 -5.41 -1.03
CA SER A 208 16.60 -4.63 -1.06
C SER A 208 17.81 -5.49 -0.66
N ALA A 209 17.64 -6.40 0.30
CA ALA A 209 18.70 -7.30 0.75
C ALA A 209 19.14 -8.32 -0.32
N ARG A 210 18.32 -8.53 -1.36
CA ARG A 210 18.57 -9.50 -2.43
C ARG A 210 19.16 -8.87 -3.69
N GLN A 211 19.29 -7.54 -3.72
CA GLN A 211 19.70 -6.79 -4.89
C GLN A 211 21.11 -6.24 -4.71
N ARG A 212 21.93 -6.37 -5.75
CA ARG A 212 23.26 -5.72 -5.81
C ARG A 212 23.15 -4.23 -6.12
N THR A 213 22.15 -3.88 -6.91
CA THR A 213 21.85 -2.52 -7.36
C THR A 213 20.37 -2.27 -7.15
N LEU A 214 20.01 -1.16 -6.53
CA LEU A 214 18.63 -0.74 -6.30
C LEU A 214 18.08 0.01 -7.53
N GLN A 215 18.33 -0.54 -8.73
CA GLN A 215 18.09 0.13 -10.02
C GLN A 215 16.62 0.50 -10.20
N PHE A 216 15.70 -0.41 -9.88
CA PHE A 216 14.27 -0.12 -9.91
C PHE A 216 13.91 1.17 -9.16
N TYR A 217 14.41 1.33 -7.94
CA TYR A 217 14.12 2.49 -7.12
C TYR A 217 14.72 3.77 -7.70
N MET A 218 15.92 3.70 -8.28
CA MET A 218 16.54 4.82 -8.99
C MET A 218 15.73 5.20 -10.23
N ASP A 219 15.30 4.23 -11.03
CA ASP A 219 14.46 4.47 -12.21
C ASP A 219 13.14 5.14 -11.85
N ILE A 220 12.47 4.65 -10.79
CA ILE A 220 11.24 5.27 -10.26
C ILE A 220 11.50 6.73 -9.86
N ALA A 221 12.56 7.00 -9.07
CA ALA A 221 12.86 8.35 -8.62
C ALA A 221 13.18 9.31 -9.79
N GLN A 222 13.90 8.81 -10.79
CA GLN A 222 14.27 9.56 -11.99
C GLN A 222 13.04 9.91 -12.84
N ALA A 223 12.09 8.98 -12.99
CA ALA A 223 10.91 9.15 -13.84
C ALA A 223 9.73 9.83 -13.15
N ALA A 224 9.68 9.81 -11.81
CA ALA A 224 8.54 10.32 -11.05
C ALA A 224 8.28 11.82 -11.28
N LYS A 225 7.05 12.26 -10.99
CA LYS A 225 6.71 13.69 -10.95
C LYS A 225 7.55 14.46 -9.91
N SER A 226 7.95 15.69 -10.23
CA SER A 226 8.52 16.58 -9.21
C SER A 226 7.47 16.94 -8.18
N GLY A 227 7.84 16.83 -6.91
CA GLY A 227 6.97 16.96 -5.76
C GLY A 227 6.22 15.69 -5.36
N ALA A 228 6.37 14.57 -6.09
CA ALA A 228 5.74 13.29 -5.74
C ALA A 228 6.11 12.85 -4.32
N LEU A 229 5.12 12.34 -3.59
CA LEU A 229 5.28 11.84 -2.23
C LEU A 229 5.67 10.36 -2.27
N VAL A 230 6.76 10.00 -1.61
CA VAL A 230 7.20 8.61 -1.45
C VAL A 230 7.00 8.19 0.00
N VAL A 231 6.28 7.07 0.20
CA VAL A 231 6.10 6.42 1.51
C VAL A 231 6.75 5.04 1.45
N LEU A 232 7.83 4.87 2.21
CA LEU A 232 8.43 3.57 2.48
C LEU A 232 7.99 3.12 3.87
N ALA A 233 7.37 1.95 4.00
CA ALA A 233 6.97 1.42 5.31
C ALA A 233 7.13 -0.09 5.38
N ASP A 234 7.71 -0.62 6.44
CA ASP A 234 8.04 -2.05 6.50
C ASP A 234 8.19 -2.55 7.96
N VAL A 235 8.52 -3.83 8.15
CA VAL A 235 8.57 -4.50 9.46
C VAL A 235 9.43 -3.72 10.43
N LYS A 236 8.84 -3.34 11.56
CA LYS A 236 9.49 -2.57 12.61
C LYS A 236 10.79 -3.26 13.06
N THR A 237 11.79 -2.44 13.43
CA THR A 237 13.12 -2.84 13.93
C THR A 237 14.04 -3.60 12.96
N LYS A 238 13.53 -4.24 11.91
CA LYS A 238 14.33 -5.04 10.97
C LYS A 238 14.62 -4.36 9.65
N SER A 239 13.76 -3.42 9.25
CA SER A 239 13.77 -2.85 7.90
C SER A 239 14.44 -1.48 7.81
N LYS A 240 14.83 -0.86 8.93
CA LYS A 240 15.36 0.52 8.95
C LYS A 240 16.50 0.72 7.95
N GLU A 241 17.48 -0.17 7.97
CA GLU A 241 18.62 -0.10 7.03
C GLU A 241 18.17 -0.27 5.57
N CYS A 242 17.23 -1.17 5.31
CA CYS A 242 16.64 -1.35 3.98
C CYS A 242 15.94 -0.09 3.48
N LEU A 243 15.14 0.58 4.33
CA LEU A 243 14.45 1.82 3.96
C LEU A 243 15.44 2.95 3.69
N GLU A 244 16.47 3.08 4.50
CA GLU A 244 17.54 4.07 4.33
C GLU A 244 18.35 3.81 3.04
N GLN A 245 18.67 2.56 2.71
CA GLN A 245 19.33 2.19 1.46
C GLN A 245 18.49 2.55 0.23
N VAL A 246 17.19 2.26 0.27
CA VAL A 246 16.26 2.63 -0.81
C VAL A 246 16.18 4.15 -0.95
N ALA A 247 16.01 4.88 0.15
CA ALA A 247 15.97 6.34 0.13
C ALA A 247 17.28 6.95 -0.38
N GLN A 248 18.43 6.39 0.01
CA GLN A 248 19.74 6.82 -0.46
C GLN A 248 19.89 6.57 -1.96
N ALA A 249 19.50 5.40 -2.46
CA ALA A 249 19.53 5.09 -3.89
C ALA A 249 18.69 6.07 -4.70
N MET A 250 17.43 6.31 -4.31
CA MET A 250 16.58 7.34 -4.92
C MET A 250 17.23 8.73 -4.86
N GLY A 251 17.88 9.04 -3.73
CA GLY A 251 18.63 10.26 -3.48
C GLY A 251 19.83 10.51 -4.39
N THR A 252 20.36 9.48 -5.05
CA THR A 252 21.52 9.63 -5.96
C THR A 252 21.16 10.21 -7.31
N VAL A 253 19.93 10.00 -7.75
CA VAL A 253 19.41 10.46 -9.05
C VAL A 253 18.45 11.63 -8.91
N ARG A 254 17.93 11.86 -7.70
CA ARG A 254 16.98 12.93 -7.43
C ARG A 254 17.10 13.48 -6.03
N ARG A 255 16.90 14.79 -5.88
CA ARG A 255 16.89 15.41 -4.56
C ARG A 255 15.70 14.89 -3.76
N ILE A 256 15.94 14.49 -2.52
CA ILE A 256 14.90 14.05 -1.58
C ILE A 256 14.71 15.06 -0.46
N VAL A 257 13.46 15.35 -0.11
CA VAL A 257 13.11 16.16 1.08
C VAL A 257 12.34 15.30 2.06
N ARG A 258 13.00 14.90 3.15
CA ARG A 258 12.41 14.06 4.19
C ARG A 258 11.31 14.80 4.94
N LEU A 259 10.21 14.10 5.19
CA LEU A 259 9.06 14.62 5.90
C LEU A 259 8.92 13.91 7.26
N PRO A 260 9.18 14.61 8.38
CA PRO A 260 9.10 13.98 9.70
C PRO A 260 7.65 13.70 10.10
N LEU A 261 7.39 12.47 10.54
CA LEU A 261 6.13 12.07 11.16
C LEU A 261 6.06 12.56 12.61
N SER A 262 4.89 12.97 13.09
CA SER A 262 4.75 13.46 14.48
C SER A 262 4.92 12.36 15.50
N LYS A 263 4.56 11.15 15.10
CA LYS A 263 4.58 9.94 15.91
C LYS A 263 5.10 8.79 15.05
N ALA A 264 5.91 7.94 15.65
CA ALA A 264 6.34 6.71 15.01
C ALA A 264 5.11 5.83 14.73
N PRO A 265 4.91 5.36 13.50
CA PRO A 265 3.83 4.44 13.19
C PRO A 265 4.07 3.05 13.80
N THR A 266 3.14 2.13 13.57
CA THR A 266 3.24 0.73 14.02
C THR A 266 4.27 -0.08 13.23
N ALA A 267 4.82 0.49 12.16
CA ALA A 267 5.86 -0.03 11.29
C ALA A 267 7.10 0.88 11.33
N GLU A 268 8.23 0.42 10.81
CA GLU A 268 9.29 1.37 10.43
C GLU A 268 8.79 2.14 9.20
N ALA A 269 8.97 3.45 9.17
CA ALA A 269 8.51 4.26 8.04
C ALA A 269 9.47 5.41 7.76
N LEU A 270 9.67 5.68 6.48
CA LEU A 270 10.44 6.79 5.97
C LEU A 270 9.62 7.44 4.86
N VAL A 271 9.42 8.75 4.96
CA VAL A 271 8.61 9.53 4.02
C VAL A 271 9.40 10.71 3.49
N PHE A 272 9.31 10.97 2.19
CA PHE A 272 9.98 12.10 1.55
C PHE A 272 9.26 12.53 0.28
N ARG A 273 9.60 13.73 -0.21
CA ARG A 273 9.25 14.19 -1.55
C ARG A 273 10.44 14.12 -2.47
N LEU A 274 10.18 13.84 -3.75
CA LEU A 274 11.15 13.94 -4.83
C LEU A 274 11.13 15.37 -5.39
N GLU A 275 12.27 16.06 -5.43
CA GLU A 275 12.40 17.40 -6.03
C GLU A 275 13.14 17.29 -7.37
#